data_AF-A0A933FVP5-F1
#
_entry.id   AF-A0A933FVP5-F1
#
_cell.length_a   1.000
_cell.length_b   1.000
_cell.length_c   1.000
_cell.angle_alpha   90.00
_cell.angle_beta   90.00
_cell.angle_gamma   90.00
#
_symmetry.space_group_name_H-M   'P 1'
#
loop_
_entity.id
_entity.type
_entity.pdbx_description
1 polymer ?
#
loop_
_entity_poly.entity_id
_entity_poly.type
_entity_poly.pdbx_seq_one_letter_code
_entity_poly.pdbx_strand_id
1 'polypeptide(L)'
;MAKTTPASTTGEVVRKKKKIQVDVSGKAYIKATFNNVIVTITDIYGNTISWSSAGKNGFKGSRKNTPFAAQVSAEAAAKAAHALGLRKVEVFVKGPGSGREAAIRALQVAGLEISSIRDVTPIPHNGCRPPKRRRV
;
A
#
# COMPACT_ATOMS: atom_id res chain seq x y z
N MET A 1 -46.61 4.32 -34.79
CA MET A 1 -46.54 4.76 -33.39
C MET A 1 -45.47 3.95 -32.66
N ALA A 2 -44.22 4.40 -32.67
CA ALA A 2 -43.13 3.81 -31.87
C ALA A 2 -42.85 4.78 -30.72
N LYS A 3 -43.09 4.36 -29.48
CA LYS A 3 -42.80 5.17 -28.30
C LYS A 3 -41.32 5.02 -27.94
N THR A 4 -40.56 6.10 -28.08
CA THR A 4 -39.21 6.24 -27.55
C THR A 4 -39.27 6.29 -26.02
N THR A 5 -38.68 5.31 -25.34
CA THR A 5 -38.47 5.35 -23.88
C THR A 5 -37.25 6.20 -23.53
N PRO A 6 -37.35 7.20 -22.65
CA PRO A 6 -36.22 8.02 -22.24
C PRO A 6 -35.29 7.25 -21.30
N ALA A 7 -33.99 7.31 -21.56
CA ALA A 7 -32.95 6.75 -20.71
C ALA A 7 -32.93 7.45 -19.34
N SER A 8 -33.01 6.67 -18.26
CA SER A 8 -32.93 7.17 -16.89
C SER A 8 -31.50 7.51 -16.51
N THR A 9 -31.18 8.80 -16.50
CA THR A 9 -29.93 9.33 -15.96
C THR A 9 -29.87 9.06 -14.46
N THR A 10 -29.22 7.97 -14.07
CA THR A 10 -29.00 7.64 -12.67
C THR A 10 -27.88 8.55 -12.15
N GLY A 11 -28.27 9.67 -11.53
CA GLY A 11 -27.33 10.60 -10.90
C GLY A 11 -26.54 9.90 -9.79
N GLU A 12 -25.23 9.82 -9.96
CA GLU A 12 -24.32 9.26 -8.97
C GLU A 12 -24.36 10.14 -7.71
N VAL A 13 -24.96 9.63 -6.63
CA VAL A 13 -25.02 10.32 -5.34
C VAL A 13 -23.60 10.37 -4.75
N VAL A 14 -22.90 11.48 -4.99
CA VAL A 14 -21.58 11.75 -4.42
C VAL A 14 -21.73 11.94 -2.91
N ARG A 15 -21.59 10.84 -2.16
CA ARG A 15 -21.52 10.87 -0.70
C ARG A 15 -20.35 11.77 -0.28
N LYS A 16 -20.65 12.90 0.37
CA LYS A 16 -19.65 13.78 0.97
C LYS A 16 -18.83 12.96 1.98
N LYS A 17 -17.60 12.61 1.61
CA LYS A 17 -16.65 11.96 2.50
C LYS A 17 -16.31 12.96 3.62
N LYS A 18 -16.59 12.59 4.87
CA LYS A 18 -16.11 13.34 6.03
C LYS A 18 -14.59 13.44 5.91
N LYS A 19 -14.05 14.65 5.94
CA LYS A 19 -12.60 14.88 6.01
C LYS A 19 -12.17 14.49 7.42
N ILE A 20 -11.70 13.25 7.56
CA ILE A 20 -11.02 12.82 8.78
C ILE A 20 -9.63 13.45 8.71
N GLN A 21 -9.37 14.37 9.63
CA GLN A 21 -8.04 14.94 9.80
C GLN A 21 -7.16 13.88 10.47
N VAL A 22 -6.03 13.60 9.86
CA VAL A 22 -5.08 12.58 10.31
C VAL A 22 -3.93 13.27 11.02
N ASP A 23 -3.38 12.60 12.03
CA ASP A 23 -2.20 13.07 12.74
C ASP A 23 -1.00 13.28 11.82
N VAL A 24 -0.11 14.19 12.22
CA VAL A 24 1.08 14.59 11.45
C VAL A 24 2.09 13.43 11.32
N SER A 25 2.07 12.52 12.29
CA SER A 25 2.99 11.38 12.40
C SER A 25 2.25 10.05 12.30
N GLY A 26 2.81 9.09 11.57
CA GLY A 26 2.23 7.76 11.42
C GLY A 26 3.27 6.67 11.18
N LYS A 27 2.78 5.49 10.78
CA LYS A 27 3.60 4.30 10.49
C LYS A 27 3.29 3.80 9.09
N ALA A 28 4.30 3.37 8.34
CA ALA A 28 4.13 2.70 7.05
C ALA A 28 4.60 1.26 7.14
N TYR A 29 3.69 0.34 6.86
CA TYR A 29 3.98 -1.08 6.77
C TYR A 29 4.15 -1.48 5.30
N ILE A 30 5.35 -1.92 4.96
CA ILE A 30 5.70 -2.44 3.64
C ILE A 30 5.82 -3.96 3.74
N LYS A 31 4.86 -4.68 3.16
CA LYS A 31 4.91 -6.14 3.04
C LYS A 31 5.46 -6.50 1.66
N ALA A 32 6.75 -6.84 1.60
CA ALA A 32 7.45 -7.25 0.40
C ALA A 32 7.58 -8.79 0.38
N THR A 33 6.69 -9.45 -0.35
CA THR A 33 6.76 -10.89 -0.62
C THR A 33 7.30 -11.15 -2.02
N PHE A 34 7.70 -12.37 -2.33
CA PHE A 34 8.20 -12.74 -3.68
C PHE A 34 7.20 -12.55 -4.82
N ASN A 35 5.90 -12.43 -4.53
CA ASN A 35 4.84 -12.38 -5.55
C ASN A 35 4.06 -11.07 -5.56
N ASN A 36 4.23 -10.24 -4.54
CA ASN A 36 3.45 -9.01 -4.37
C ASN A 36 4.08 -8.07 -3.35
N VAL A 37 3.82 -6.78 -3.54
CA VAL A 37 4.15 -5.71 -2.60
C VAL A 37 2.86 -5.02 -2.16
N ILE A 38 2.69 -4.86 -0.86
CA ILE A 38 1.56 -4.16 -0.26
C ILE A 38 2.12 -3.09 0.66
N VAL A 39 1.67 -1.85 0.47
CA VAL A 39 2.05 -0.69 1.28
C VAL A 39 0.81 -0.21 2.00
N THR A 40 0.88 -0.19 3.34
CA THR A 40 -0.21 0.24 4.21
C THR A 40 0.31 1.36 5.08
N ILE A 41 -0.37 2.50 5.08
CA ILE A 41 -0.04 3.64 5.92
C ILE A 41 -1.11 3.73 7.00
N THR A 42 -0.64 3.78 8.24
CA THR A 42 -1.48 3.82 9.44
C THR A 42 -1.10 5.00 10.31
N ASP A 43 -2.01 5.31 11.21
CA ASP A 43 -1.73 6.17 12.35
C ASP A 43 -0.84 5.44 13.38
N ILE A 44 -0.38 6.14 14.42
CA ILE A 44 0.38 5.61 15.55
C ILE A 44 -0.38 4.48 16.25
N TYR A 45 -1.70 4.66 16.39
CA TYR A 45 -2.62 3.71 17.01
C TYR A 45 -2.93 2.48 16.14
N GLY A 46 -2.45 2.44 14.89
CA GLY A 46 -2.65 1.31 13.97
C GLY A 46 -3.90 1.39 13.10
N ASN A 47 -4.67 2.49 13.17
CA ASN A 47 -5.79 2.72 12.26
C ASN A 47 -5.29 2.94 10.83
N THR A 48 -5.83 2.21 9.86
CA THR A 48 -5.39 2.30 8.46
C THR A 48 -5.98 3.54 7.79
N ILE A 49 -5.10 4.38 7.25
CA ILE A 49 -5.47 5.63 6.56
C ILE A 49 -5.56 5.36 5.06
N SER A 50 -4.49 4.81 4.50
CA SER A 50 -4.41 4.47 3.09
C SER A 50 -3.67 3.17 2.89
N TRP A 51 -4.02 2.44 1.84
CA TRP A 51 -3.30 1.26 1.42
C TRP A 51 -3.33 1.12 -0.09
N SER A 52 -2.24 0.59 -0.62
CA SER A 52 -2.13 0.22 -2.03
C SER A 52 -1.31 -1.05 -2.20
N SER A 53 -1.50 -1.71 -3.32
CA SER A 53 -0.75 -2.90 -3.69
C SER A 53 -0.49 -2.92 -5.18
N ALA A 54 0.51 -3.68 -5.61
CA ALA A 54 0.84 -3.80 -7.03
C ALA A 54 -0.38 -4.26 -7.86
N GLY A 55 -1.20 -5.18 -7.31
CA GLY A 55 -2.43 -5.64 -7.96
C GLY A 55 -3.50 -4.55 -8.11
N LYS A 56 -3.65 -3.68 -7.10
CA LYS A 56 -4.61 -2.56 -7.13
C LYS A 56 -4.25 -1.54 -8.22
N ASN A 57 -2.95 -1.38 -8.48
CA ASN A 57 -2.42 -0.46 -9.49
C ASN A 57 -2.33 -1.10 -10.90
N GLY A 58 -3.02 -2.22 -11.13
CA GLY A 58 -3.15 -2.81 -12.47
C GLY A 58 -2.03 -3.79 -12.86
N PHE A 59 -1.02 -4.02 -12.01
CA PHE A 59 0.00 -5.01 -12.30
C PHE A 59 -0.55 -6.43 -12.09
N LYS A 60 -0.37 -7.30 -13.10
CA LYS A 60 -0.82 -8.70 -13.10
C LYS A 60 0.35 -9.66 -13.28
N GLY A 61 0.16 -10.92 -12.85
CA GLY A 61 1.16 -11.98 -13.00
C GLY A 61 2.50 -11.67 -12.32
N SER A 62 3.60 -12.01 -13.00
CA SER A 62 4.98 -11.81 -12.54
C SER A 62 5.37 -10.33 -12.35
N ARG A 63 4.68 -9.41 -13.03
CA ARG A 63 4.98 -7.97 -12.96
C ARG A 63 4.69 -7.36 -11.58
N LYS A 64 3.91 -8.04 -10.74
CA LYS A 64 3.53 -7.58 -9.39
C LYS A 64 4.69 -7.48 -8.39
N ASN A 65 5.78 -8.22 -8.60
CA ASN A 65 6.95 -8.20 -7.70
C ASN A 65 8.07 -7.26 -8.18
N THR A 66 7.87 -6.57 -9.31
CA THR A 66 8.91 -5.68 -9.84
C THR A 66 9.11 -4.46 -8.93
N PRO A 67 10.34 -3.92 -8.85
CA PRO A 67 10.62 -2.71 -8.06
C PRO A 67 9.80 -1.51 -8.57
N PHE A 68 9.53 -1.45 -9.87
CA PHE A 68 8.66 -0.43 -10.45
C PHE A 68 7.22 -0.53 -9.91
N ALA A 69 6.65 -1.73 -9.83
CA ALA A 69 5.33 -1.92 -9.24
C ALA A 69 5.29 -1.50 -7.75
N ALA A 70 6.39 -1.73 -7.01
CA ALA A 70 6.53 -1.29 -5.63
C ALA A 70 6.53 0.23 -5.51
N GLN A 71 7.28 0.92 -6.38
CA GLN A 71 7.34 2.38 -6.43
C GLN A 71 5.95 2.99 -6.67
N VAL A 72 5.26 2.57 -7.72
CA VAL A 72 3.93 3.10 -8.06
C VAL A 72 2.92 2.83 -6.93
N SER A 73 3.03 1.67 -6.26
CA SER A 73 2.17 1.33 -5.12
C SER A 73 2.43 2.22 -3.90
N ALA A 74 3.69 2.43 -3.56
CA ALA A 74 4.09 3.29 -2.45
C ALA A 74 3.70 4.75 -2.70
N GLU A 75 3.93 5.26 -3.92
CA GLU A 75 3.57 6.62 -4.31
C GLU A 75 2.06 6.85 -4.24
N ALA A 76 1.24 5.91 -4.72
CA ALA A 76 -0.21 5.99 -4.64
C ALA A 76 -0.72 6.04 -3.19
N ALA A 77 -0.15 5.20 -2.30
CA ALA A 77 -0.51 5.21 -0.89
C ALA A 77 -0.06 6.51 -0.19
N ALA A 78 1.15 6.98 -0.48
CA ALA A 78 1.73 8.18 0.08
C ALA A 78 0.98 9.44 -0.33
N LYS A 79 0.63 9.60 -1.62
CA LYS A 79 -0.18 10.75 -2.10
C LYS A 79 -1.52 10.83 -1.38
N ALA A 80 -2.20 9.70 -1.20
CA ALA A 80 -3.46 9.64 -0.47
C ALA A 80 -3.31 10.01 1.01
N ALA A 81 -2.24 9.55 1.66
CA ALA A 81 -1.94 9.87 3.05
C ALA A 81 -1.52 11.34 3.25
N HIS A 82 -0.66 11.86 2.36
CA HIS A 82 -0.18 13.23 2.38
C HIS A 82 -1.32 14.24 2.19
N ALA A 83 -2.31 13.92 1.35
CA ALA A 83 -3.53 14.73 1.19
C ALA A 83 -4.39 14.83 2.46
N LEU A 84 -4.25 13.87 3.39
CA LEU A 84 -4.98 13.83 4.65
C LEU A 84 -4.22 14.48 5.83
N GLY A 85 -2.97 14.91 5.61
CA GLY A 85 -2.17 15.66 6.59
C GLY A 85 -0.95 14.93 7.15
N LEU A 86 -0.69 13.68 6.73
CA LEU A 86 0.51 12.94 7.17
C LEU A 86 1.78 13.57 6.61
N ARG A 87 2.78 13.76 7.48
CA ARG A 87 4.09 14.32 7.12
C ARG A 87 5.25 13.40 7.51
N LYS A 88 5.23 12.86 8.72
CA LYS A 88 6.30 12.01 9.26
C LYS A 88 5.87 10.56 9.37
N VAL A 89 6.74 9.63 9.00
CA VAL A 89 6.41 8.21 8.97
C VAL A 89 7.57 7.33 9.47
N GLU A 90 7.25 6.42 10.39
CA GLU A 90 8.13 5.29 10.73
C GLU A 90 7.87 4.12 9.77
N VAL A 91 8.91 3.64 9.10
CA VAL A 91 8.78 2.59 8.09
C VAL A 91 9.11 1.22 8.67
N PHE A 92 8.16 0.30 8.57
CA PHE A 92 8.26 -1.09 8.97
C PHE A 92 8.25 -1.99 7.74
N VAL A 93 9.33 -2.70 7.51
CA VAL A 93 9.50 -3.55 6.33
C VAL A 93 9.38 -5.02 6.73
N LYS A 94 8.60 -5.79 5.99
CA LYS A 94 8.38 -7.22 6.25
C LYS A 94 8.57 -8.06 4.99
N GLY A 95 9.40 -9.09 5.10
CA GLY A 95 9.64 -10.09 4.05
C GLY A 95 10.72 -9.70 3.05
N PRO A 96 11.35 -10.65 2.36
CA PRO A 96 12.59 -10.46 1.58
C PRO A 96 12.39 -9.96 0.13
N GLY A 97 11.17 -9.61 -0.29
CA GLY A 97 10.88 -9.31 -1.70
C GLY A 97 11.67 -8.13 -2.29
N SER A 98 11.88 -8.14 -3.60
CA SER A 98 12.67 -7.14 -4.35
C SER A 98 12.14 -5.70 -4.28
N GLY A 99 10.89 -5.51 -3.86
CA GLY A 99 10.25 -4.20 -3.76
C GLY A 99 10.58 -3.39 -2.50
N ARG A 100 11.43 -3.88 -1.59
CA ARG A 100 11.74 -3.21 -0.31
C ARG A 100 12.26 -1.78 -0.48
N GLU A 101 13.44 -1.65 -1.08
CA GLU A 101 14.11 -0.35 -1.19
C GLU A 101 13.36 0.60 -2.10
N ALA A 102 12.81 0.08 -3.21
CA ALA A 102 12.03 0.86 -4.15
C ALA A 102 10.81 1.51 -3.47
N ALA A 103 10.13 0.78 -2.58
CA ALA A 103 9.00 1.33 -1.82
C ALA A 103 9.45 2.41 -0.83
N ILE A 104 10.54 2.21 -0.09
CA ILE A 104 11.07 3.20 0.87
C ILE A 104 11.43 4.50 0.15
N ARG A 105 12.19 4.40 -0.94
CA ARG A 105 12.58 5.58 -1.75
C ARG A 105 11.37 6.30 -2.30
N ALA A 106 10.36 5.57 -2.77
CA ALA A 106 9.13 6.16 -3.30
C ALA A 106 8.31 6.91 -2.23
N LEU A 107 8.27 6.43 -0.98
CA LEU A 107 7.63 7.15 0.13
C LEU A 107 8.31 8.50 0.38
N GLN A 108 9.64 8.53 0.35
CA GLN A 108 10.43 9.76 0.52
C GLN A 108 10.20 10.74 -0.64
N VAL A 109 10.24 10.27 -1.88
CA VAL A 109 9.99 11.09 -3.08
C VAL A 109 8.56 11.65 -3.10
N ALA A 110 7.59 10.92 -2.55
CA ALA A 110 6.21 11.37 -2.44
C ALA A 110 5.98 12.45 -1.35
N GLY A 111 7.02 12.87 -0.63
CA GLY A 111 6.97 13.98 0.32
C GLY A 111 6.71 13.58 1.78
N LEU A 112 6.85 12.29 2.12
CA LEU A 112 6.81 11.84 3.52
C LEU A 112 8.23 11.81 4.10
N GLU A 113 8.41 12.43 5.26
CA GLU A 113 9.66 12.39 6.01
C GLU A 113 9.78 11.05 6.75
N ILE A 114 10.86 10.32 6.48
CA ILE A 114 11.12 9.01 7.10
C ILE A 114 11.89 9.24 8.40
N SER A 115 11.30 8.88 9.54
CA SER A 115 11.94 9.02 10.86
C SER A 115 12.81 7.82 11.23
N SER A 116 12.36 6.61 10.90
CA SER A 116 13.12 5.38 11.14
C SER A 116 12.75 4.30 10.14
N ILE A 117 13.69 3.38 9.89
CA ILE A 117 13.49 2.19 9.06
C ILE A 117 13.76 0.98 9.93
N ARG A 118 12.75 0.12 10.10
CA ARG A 118 12.83 -1.10 10.91
C ARG A 118 12.46 -2.31 10.05
N ASP A 119 13.31 -3.34 10.05
CA ASP A 119 12.97 -4.64 9.48
C ASP A 119 12.29 -5.50 10.55
N VAL A 120 11.03 -5.86 10.28
CA VAL A 120 10.19 -6.71 11.15
C VAL A 120 9.89 -8.05 10.48
N THR A 121 10.82 -8.55 9.68
CA THR A 121 10.71 -9.89 9.08
C THR A 121 10.76 -10.94 10.19
N PRO A 122 9.71 -11.77 10.33
CA PRO A 122 9.67 -12.77 11.39
C PRO A 122 10.71 -13.86 11.12
N ILE A 123 11.64 -14.03 12.06
CA ILE A 123 12.60 -15.14 12.07
C ILE A 123 12.04 -16.21 13.01
N PRO A 124 11.65 -17.39 12.51
CA PRO A 124 11.11 -18.45 13.37
C PRO A 124 12.22 -19.15 14.15
N HIS A 125 12.01 -19.34 15.46
CA HIS A 125 12.91 -20.13 16.31
C HIS A 125 12.53 -21.62 16.29
N ASN A 126 12.86 -22.32 15.19
CA ASN A 126 12.60 -23.75 15.01
C ASN A 126 11.15 -24.19 15.35
N GLY A 127 10.16 -23.36 15.00
CA GLY A 127 8.73 -23.62 15.26
C GLY A 127 8.11 -24.60 14.27
N CYS A 128 7.11 -24.15 13.51
CA CYS A 128 6.42 -25.01 12.54
C CYS A 128 7.37 -25.52 11.43
N ARG A 129 7.23 -26.80 11.07
CA ARG A 129 7.97 -27.41 9.97
C ARG A 129 7.69 -26.67 8.65
N PRO A 130 8.70 -26.20 7.91
CA PRO A 130 8.49 -25.56 6.61
C PRO A 130 7.90 -26.55 5.59
N PRO A 131 7.12 -26.06 4.62
CA PRO A 131 6.56 -26.92 3.58
C PRO A 131 7.66 -27.65 2.81
N LYS A 132 7.33 -28.86 2.33
CA LYS A 132 8.26 -29.69 1.54
C LYS A 132 8.85 -28.88 0.39
N ARG A 133 10.17 -28.97 0.21
CA ARG A 133 10.88 -28.32 -0.89
C ARG A 133 10.21 -28.68 -2.23
N ARG A 134 9.82 -27.66 -2.99
CA ARG A 134 9.17 -27.82 -4.28
C ARG A 134 10.13 -28.52 -5.26
N ARG A 135 9.60 -29.51 -5.99
CA ARG A 135 10.29 -30.22 -7.07
C ARG A 135 9.80 -29.63 -8.38
N VAL A 136 10.43 -28.56 -8.84
CA VAL A 136 10.27 -28.00 -10.18
C VAL A 136 11.59 -28.11 -10.90
#